data_AF-A0AAN8Q3F4-F1
#
_entry.id   AF-A0AAN8Q3F4-F1
#
_cell.length_a   1.000
_cell.length_b   1.000
_cell.length_c   1.000
_cell.angle_alpha   90.00
_cell.angle_beta   90.00
_cell.angle_gamma   90.00
#
_symmetry.space_group_name_H-M   'P 1'
#
loop_
_entity.id
_entity.type
_entity.pdbx_description
1 polymer ?
#
loop_
_entity_poly.entity_id
_entity_poly.type
_entity_poly.pdbx_seq_one_letter_code
_entity_poly.pdbx_strand_id
1 'polypeptide(L)'
;MGNPAVAKHGKTVMHGLDRAVQNLDDIKNTYTALSVMHSEKLHVDPDNFRLLADCITVCVAAKLGPAGFSADTQEAFQKFLAVVVSALGRQYH
;
A
#
# COMPACT_ATOMS: atom_id res chain seq x y z
N MET A 1 -14.81 -8.63 17.03
CA MET A 1 -15.24 -8.66 15.61
C MET A 1 -15.27 -7.22 15.09
N GLY A 2 -14.82 -6.99 13.85
CA GLY A 2 -14.58 -5.65 13.29
C GLY A 2 -15.72 -5.11 12.42
N ASN A 3 -15.69 -3.80 12.16
CA ASN A 3 -16.67 -3.06 11.35
C ASN A 3 -16.70 -3.58 9.89
N PRO A 4 -17.87 -4.00 9.35
CA PRO A 4 -17.98 -4.52 7.98
C PRO A 4 -17.54 -3.55 6.88
N ALA A 5 -17.75 -2.24 7.07
CA ALA A 5 -17.31 -1.23 6.11
C ALA A 5 -15.78 -1.15 6.04
N VAL A 6 -15.10 -1.26 7.19
CA VAL A 6 -13.63 -1.32 7.27
C VAL A 6 -13.12 -2.57 6.56
N ALA A 7 -13.73 -3.73 6.82
CA ALA A 7 -13.34 -4.98 6.15
C ALA A 7 -13.53 -4.92 4.63
N LYS A 8 -14.63 -4.30 4.16
CA LYS A 8 -14.87 -4.07 2.73
C LYS A 8 -13.81 -3.15 2.13
N HIS A 9 -13.49 -2.04 2.80
CA HIS A 9 -12.49 -1.10 2.31
C HIS A 9 -11.09 -1.71 2.30
N GLY A 10 -10.73 -2.51 3.32
CA GLY A 10 -9.48 -3.25 3.36
C GLY A 10 -9.28 -4.14 2.13
N LYS A 11 -10.33 -4.81 1.64
CA LYS A 11 -10.27 -5.56 0.36
C LYS A 11 -9.99 -4.65 -0.83
N THR A 12 -10.62 -3.48 -0.90
CA THR A 12 -10.35 -2.49 -1.95
C THR A 12 -8.90 -2.02 -1.95
N VAL A 13 -8.33 -1.76 -0.77
CA VAL A 13 -6.92 -1.36 -0.62
C VAL A 13 -5.99 -2.49 -1.09
N MET A 14 -6.24 -3.74 -0.66
CA MET A 14 -5.41 -4.89 -1.07
C MET A 14 -5.48 -5.16 -2.58
N HIS A 15 -6.66 -5.06 -3.22
CA HIS A 15 -6.76 -5.11 -4.68
C HIS A 15 -6.03 -3.95 -5.38
N GLY A 16 -5.92 -2.80 -4.70
CA GLY A 16 -5.05 -1.71 -5.14
C GLY A 16 -3.60 -2.19 -5.27
N LEU A 17 -3.07 -2.86 -4.25
CA LEU A 17 -1.72 -3.43 -4.25
C LEU A 17 -1.53 -4.52 -5.33
N ASP A 18 -2.54 -5.35 -5.58
CA ASP A 18 -2.49 -6.36 -6.67
C ASP A 18 -2.23 -5.69 -8.03
N ARG A 19 -2.86 -4.54 -8.28
CA ARG A 19 -2.61 -3.75 -9.50
C ARG A 19 -1.14 -3.27 -9.58
N ALA A 20 -0.50 -2.91 -8.47
CA ALA A 20 0.92 -2.55 -8.50
C ALA A 20 1.81 -3.77 -8.78
N VAL A 21 1.50 -4.94 -8.21
CA VAL A 21 2.24 -6.19 -8.50
C VAL A 21 2.13 -6.58 -9.98
N GLN A 22 0.97 -6.34 -10.61
CA GLN A 22 0.77 -6.60 -12.04
C GLN A 22 1.49 -5.59 -12.96
N ASN A 23 1.95 -4.46 -12.41
CA ASN A 23 2.57 -3.36 -13.17
C ASN A 23 3.85 -2.87 -12.47
N LEU A 24 4.70 -3.79 -11.99
CA LEU A 24 5.87 -3.47 -11.15
C LEU A 24 6.82 -2.44 -11.78
N ASP A 25 7.00 -2.48 -13.09
CA ASP A 25 7.87 -1.57 -13.82
C ASP A 25 7.27 -0.17 -14.02
N ASP A 26 5.96 0.00 -13.79
CA ASP A 26 5.21 1.23 -14.09
C ASP A 26 4.20 1.64 -13.01
N ILE A 27 4.48 1.32 -11.74
CA ILE A 27 3.59 1.63 -10.59
C ILE A 27 3.25 3.13 -10.54
N LYS A 28 4.23 3.98 -10.84
CA LYS A 28 4.08 5.45 -10.78
C LYS A 28 2.98 5.96 -11.70
N ASN A 29 3.01 5.56 -12.96
CA ASN A 29 1.99 6.00 -13.92
C ASN A 29 0.65 5.31 -13.63
N THR A 30 0.69 4.02 -13.27
CA THR A 30 -0.48 3.21 -12.91
C THR A 30 -1.32 3.86 -11.79
N TYR A 31 -0.69 4.53 -10.83
CA TYR A 31 -1.36 5.16 -9.69
C TYR A 31 -1.63 6.66 -9.84
N THR A 32 -1.36 7.27 -10.99
CA THR A 32 -1.57 8.73 -11.20
C THR A 32 -2.98 9.17 -10.80
N ALA A 33 -4.03 8.53 -11.33
CA ALA A 33 -5.41 8.87 -11.01
C ALA A 33 -5.78 8.60 -9.55
N LEU A 34 -5.16 7.59 -8.93
CA LEU A 34 -5.39 7.24 -7.54
C LEU A 34 -4.73 8.25 -6.60
N SER A 35 -3.53 8.74 -6.94
CA SER A 35 -2.83 9.81 -6.23
C SER A 35 -3.63 11.11 -6.26
N VAL A 36 -4.13 11.53 -7.44
CA VAL A 36 -5.03 12.69 -7.59
C VAL A 36 -6.28 12.53 -6.71
N MET A 37 -6.92 11.35 -6.72
CA MET A 37 -8.10 11.11 -5.89
C MET A 37 -7.80 11.27 -4.39
N HIS A 38 -6.68 10.74 -3.91
CA HIS A 38 -6.32 10.86 -2.49
C HIS A 38 -5.95 12.28 -2.07
N SER A 39 -5.30 13.03 -2.97
CA SER A 39 -4.93 14.43 -2.76
C SER A 39 -6.14 15.37 -2.84
N GLU A 40 -6.83 15.41 -3.99
CA GLU A 40 -7.80 16.45 -4.32
C GLU A 40 -9.22 16.17 -3.84
N LYS A 41 -9.58 14.90 -3.60
CA LYS A 41 -10.95 14.52 -3.21
C LYS A 41 -11.05 14.02 -1.79
N LEU A 42 -10.08 13.21 -1.37
CA LEU A 42 -10.09 12.60 -0.03
C LEU A 42 -9.26 13.41 0.98
N HIS A 43 -8.37 14.28 0.51
CA HIS A 43 -7.51 15.13 1.34
C HIS A 43 -6.75 14.33 2.41
N VAL A 44 -6.25 13.14 2.03
CA VAL A 44 -5.44 12.30 2.91
C VAL A 44 -4.05 12.91 3.03
N ASP A 45 -3.55 13.17 4.22
CA ASP A 45 -2.15 13.60 4.38
C ASP A 45 -1.21 12.49 3.84
N PRO A 46 -0.27 12.82 2.93
CA PRO A 46 0.60 11.83 2.28
C PRO A 46 1.44 11.00 3.28
N ASP A 47 1.74 11.52 4.48
CA ASP A 47 2.47 10.76 5.50
C ASP A 47 1.67 9.54 6.01
N ASN A 48 0.34 9.57 5.91
CA ASN A 48 -0.50 8.44 6.31
C ASN A 48 -0.30 7.19 5.44
N PHE A 49 0.19 7.34 4.21
CA PHE A 49 0.50 6.18 3.36
C PHE A 49 1.62 5.33 3.96
N ARG A 50 2.64 5.98 4.54
CA ARG A 50 3.75 5.29 5.22
C ARG A 50 3.23 4.57 6.47
N LEU A 51 2.37 5.22 7.26
CA LEU A 51 1.78 4.60 8.45
C LEU A 51 0.99 3.33 8.11
N LEU A 52 0.19 3.36 7.04
CA LEU A 52 -0.56 2.20 6.60
C LEU A 52 0.36 1.10 6.03
N ALA A 53 1.40 1.46 5.28
CA ALA A 53 2.38 0.51 4.75
C ALA A 53 3.11 -0.25 5.87
N ASP A 54 3.50 0.43 6.94
CA ASP A 54 4.11 -0.20 8.12
C ASP A 54 3.12 -1.16 8.81
N CYS A 55 1.86 -0.75 8.96
CA CYS A 55 0.81 -1.62 9.52
C CYS A 55 0.58 -2.88 8.68
N ILE A 56 0.53 -2.75 7.35
CA ILE A 56 0.41 -3.89 6.43
C ILE A 56 1.61 -4.84 6.58
N THR A 57 2.82 -4.28 6.67
CA THR A 57 4.05 -5.06 6.88
C THR A 57 3.99 -5.88 8.16
N VAL A 58 3.57 -5.27 9.27
CA VAL A 58 3.40 -5.97 10.55
C VAL A 58 2.34 -7.08 10.45
N CYS A 59 1.20 -6.82 9.81
CA CYS A 59 0.14 -7.82 9.64
C CYS A 59 0.60 -9.01 8.78
N VAL A 60 1.33 -8.77 7.70
CA VAL A 60 1.88 -9.81 6.82
C VAL A 60 2.93 -10.64 7.57
N ALA A 61 3.85 -9.98 8.29
CA ALA A 61 4.85 -10.64 9.11
C ALA A 61 4.20 -11.55 10.18
N ALA A 62 3.20 -11.04 10.89
CA ALA A 62 2.45 -11.81 11.89
C ALA A 62 1.70 -12.99 11.29
N LYS A 63 1.20 -12.87 10.05
CA LYS A 63 0.43 -13.92 9.38
C LYS A 63 1.33 -15.04 8.82
N LEU A 64 2.46 -14.69 8.23
CA LEU A 64 3.36 -15.63 7.57
C LEU A 64 4.38 -16.24 8.54
N GLY A 65 4.67 -15.55 9.65
CA GLY A 65 5.67 -15.95 10.63
C GLY A 65 7.11 -15.93 10.06
N PRO A 66 8.11 -16.27 10.88
CA PRO A 66 9.52 -16.17 10.50
C PRO A 66 9.92 -17.02 9.29
N ALA A 67 9.22 -18.15 9.08
CA ALA A 67 9.48 -19.04 7.94
C ALA A 67 9.01 -18.46 6.60
N GLY A 68 7.92 -17.68 6.61
CA GLY A 68 7.34 -17.08 5.40
C GLY A 68 7.69 -15.60 5.20
N PHE A 69 8.18 -14.92 6.24
CA PHE A 69 8.61 -13.52 6.20
C PHE A 69 10.06 -13.41 6.68
N SER A 70 10.97 -13.99 5.90
CA SER A 70 12.42 -13.89 6.10
C SER A 70 12.91 -12.45 5.91
N ALA A 71 14.18 -12.18 6.27
CA ALA A 71 14.80 -10.87 6.05
C ALA A 71 14.73 -10.44 4.57
N ASP A 72 15.03 -11.34 3.63
CA ASP A 72 14.97 -11.06 2.19
C ASP A 72 13.53 -10.78 1.72
N THR A 73 12.55 -11.51 2.28
CA THR A 73 11.13 -11.28 1.97
C THR A 73 10.67 -9.93 2.50
N GLN A 74 11.08 -9.58 3.73
CA GLN A 74 10.81 -8.28 4.32
C GLN A 74 11.43 -7.15 3.50
N GLU A 75 12.69 -7.29 3.08
CA GLU A 75 13.37 -6.29 2.27
C GLU A 75 12.63 -6.05 0.94
N ALA A 76 12.30 -7.12 0.22
CA ALA A 76 11.55 -7.03 -1.04
C ALA A 76 10.17 -6.39 -0.83
N PHE A 77 9.45 -6.80 0.21
CA PHE A 77 8.12 -6.29 0.52
C PHE A 77 8.14 -4.80 0.91
N GLN A 78 9.10 -4.38 1.73
CA GLN A 78 9.25 -2.98 2.12
C GLN A 78 9.69 -2.10 0.94
N LYS A 79 10.57 -2.57 0.06
CA LYS A 79 10.92 -1.85 -1.18
C LYS A 79 9.70 -1.67 -2.08
N PHE A 80 8.89 -2.72 -2.26
CA PHE A 80 7.65 -2.65 -3.02
C PHE A 80 6.69 -1.61 -2.43
N LEU A 81 6.42 -1.66 -1.12
CA LEU A 81 5.53 -0.70 -0.47
C LEU A 81 6.08 0.73 -0.51
N ALA A 82 7.39 0.93 -0.43
CA ALA A 82 7.99 2.25 -0.58
C ALA A 82 7.74 2.86 -1.97
N VAL A 83 7.81 2.05 -3.03
CA VAL A 83 7.47 2.50 -4.40
C VAL A 83 5.98 2.84 -4.51
N VAL A 84 5.10 2.03 -3.92
CA VAL A 84 3.65 2.30 -3.86
C VAL A 84 3.36 3.63 -3.14
N VAL A 85 3.94 3.83 -1.96
CA VAL A 85 3.80 5.07 -1.18
C VAL A 85 4.28 6.28 -1.98
N SER A 86 5.47 6.17 -2.61
CA SER A 86 6.01 7.23 -3.46
C SER A 86 5.10 7.56 -4.64
N ALA A 87 4.50 6.55 -5.28
CA ALA A 87 3.58 6.74 -6.39
C ALA A 87 2.26 7.40 -5.95
N LEU A 88 1.72 7.00 -4.80
CA LEU A 88 0.49 7.58 -4.23
C LEU A 88 0.69 9.02 -3.77
N GLY A 89 1.88 9.40 -3.29
CA GLY A 89 2.21 10.77 -2.89
C GLY A 89 2.57 11.72 -4.04
N ARG A 90 2.65 11.24 -5.29
CA ARG A 90 3.26 11.99 -6.39
C ARG A 90 2.45 13.21 -6.88
N GLN A 91 1.12 13.16 -6.79
CA GLN A 91 0.22 14.22 -7.30
C GLN A 91 -0.27 15.15 -6.17
N TYR A 92 0.47 15.18 -5.06
CA TYR A 92 0.27 16.14 -3.98
C TYR A 92 0.98 17.46 -4.32
N HIS A 93 0.42 18.58 -3.86
CA HIS A 93 0.98 19.92 -4.07
C HIS A 93 1.91 20.34 -2.94
#